data_AF-A0AA97B3M9-F1
#
_entry.id   AF-A0AA97B3M9-F1
#
_cell.length_a   1.000
_cell.length_b   1.000
_cell.length_c   1.000
_cell.angle_alpha   90.00
_cell.angle_beta   90.00
_cell.angle_gamma   90.00
#
_symmetry.space_group_name_H-M   'P 1'
#
loop_
_entity.id
_entity.type
_entity.pdbx_description
1 polymer ?
#
loop_
_entity_poly.entity_id
_entity_poly.type
_entity_poly.pdbx_seq_one_letter_code
_entity_poly.pdbx_strand_id
1 'polypeptide(L)'
;MSVSFFVSGDADELNVSNSNARDLLSWLGYHQAAAGDLYGELPARDLAARCRRRLWPEVRNLDPAIAPVVERLPGEPLFFQCGRPEGYLRDRTEQLLALAERAGDGVVHYS
;
A
#
# COMPACT_ATOMS: atom_id res chain seq x y z
N MET A 1 -5.79 12.04 -4.99
CA MET A 1 -5.14 11.19 -6.01
C MET A 1 -4.93 9.81 -5.39
N SER A 2 -5.17 8.76 -6.15
CA SER A 2 -5.10 7.35 -5.73
C SER A 2 -4.19 6.55 -6.65
N VAL A 3 -3.76 5.38 -6.17
CA VAL A 3 -3.00 4.36 -6.90
C VAL A 3 -3.82 3.08 -6.89
N SER A 4 -3.91 2.43 -8.04
CA SER A 4 -4.55 1.13 -8.23
C SER A 4 -3.48 0.06 -8.37
N PHE A 5 -3.61 -1.05 -7.63
CA PHE A 5 -2.84 -2.27 -7.85
C PHE A 5 -3.71 -3.30 -8.56
N PHE A 6 -3.25 -3.86 -9.68
CA PHE A 6 -4.07 -4.74 -10.50
C PHE A 6 -3.24 -5.74 -11.29
N VAL A 7 -3.91 -6.79 -11.77
CA VAL A 7 -3.34 -7.78 -12.70
C VAL A 7 -4.00 -7.56 -14.05
N SER A 8 -3.19 -7.48 -15.12
CA SER A 8 -3.72 -7.25 -16.46
C SER A 8 -4.70 -8.36 -16.87
N GLY A 9 -5.94 -7.97 -17.20
CA GLY A 9 -7.00 -8.91 -17.57
C GLY A 9 -7.78 -9.50 -16.39
N ASP A 10 -7.46 -9.12 -15.15
CA ASP A 10 -8.29 -9.36 -13.96
C ASP A 10 -9.25 -8.17 -13.76
N ALA A 11 -10.46 -8.44 -13.26
CA ALA A 11 -11.45 -7.40 -12.95
C ALA A 11 -11.23 -6.78 -11.57
N ASP A 12 -10.50 -7.47 -10.70
CA ASP A 12 -10.21 -7.02 -9.35
C ASP A 12 -9.01 -6.06 -9.33
N GLU A 13 -9.18 -4.94 -8.62
CA GLU A 13 -8.12 -3.99 -8.33
C GLU A 13 -8.16 -3.51 -6.88
N LEU A 14 -6.99 -3.20 -6.32
CA LEU A 14 -6.86 -2.59 -5.01
C LEU A 14 -6.56 -1.10 -5.16
N ASN A 15 -7.52 -0.26 -4.78
CA ASN A 15 -7.39 1.18 -4.78
C ASN A 15 -6.96 1.72 -3.41
N VAL A 16 -5.92 2.55 -3.36
CA VAL A 16 -5.45 3.24 -2.15
C VAL A 16 -5.06 4.69 -2.46
N SER A 17 -5.04 5.58 -1.47
CA SER A 17 -4.54 6.95 -1.67
C SER A 17 -3.02 6.93 -1.95
N ASN A 18 -2.49 7.98 -2.59
CA ASN A 18 -1.05 8.06 -2.86
C ASN A 18 -0.18 7.96 -1.59
N SER A 19 -0.61 8.57 -0.48
CA SER A 19 0.10 8.45 0.80
C SER A 19 0.12 7.01 1.29
N ASN A 20 -1.02 6.33 1.21
CA ASN A 20 -1.16 4.96 1.68
C ASN A 20 -0.46 3.96 0.75
N ALA A 21 -0.38 4.25 -0.56
CA ALA A 21 0.42 3.49 -1.51
C ALA A 21 1.91 3.53 -1.14
N ARG A 22 2.45 4.72 -0.83
CA ARG A 22 3.85 4.85 -0.38
C ARG A 22 4.10 4.09 0.90
N ASP A 23 3.21 4.22 1.88
CA ASP A 23 3.32 3.50 3.13
C ASP A 23 3.25 1.99 2.92
N LEU A 24 2.34 1.49 2.07
CA LEU A 24 2.19 0.08 1.76
C LEU A 24 3.42 -0.48 1.02
N LEU A 25 3.96 0.25 0.04
CA LEU A 25 5.18 -0.14 -0.67
C LEU A 25 6.39 -0.16 0.28
N SER A 26 6.53 0.87 1.12
CA SER A 26 7.60 0.94 2.13
C SER A 26 7.47 -0.17 3.17
N TRP A 27 6.25 -0.44 3.64
CA TRP A 27 5.91 -1.54 4.53
C TRP A 27 6.35 -2.90 3.96
N LEU A 28 6.12 -3.14 2.68
CA LEU A 28 6.54 -4.36 1.97
C LEU A 28 8.03 -4.38 1.60
N GLY A 29 8.77 -3.32 1.93
CA GLY A 29 10.21 -3.21 1.69
C GLY A 29 10.58 -2.81 0.25
N TYR A 30 9.67 -2.12 -0.45
CA TYR A 30 9.89 -1.51 -1.77
C TYR A 30 10.18 -0.01 -1.61
N HIS A 31 11.20 0.35 -0.83
CA HIS A 31 11.51 1.75 -0.49
C HIS A 31 11.80 2.63 -1.72
N GLN A 32 12.39 2.08 -2.78
CA GLN A 32 12.64 2.81 -4.02
C GLN A 32 11.33 3.15 -4.74
N ALA A 33 10.39 2.21 -4.83
CA ALA A 33 9.06 2.45 -5.40
C ALA A 33 8.25 3.43 -4.54
N ALA A 34 8.37 3.35 -3.22
CA ALA A 34 7.72 4.27 -2.29
C ALA A 34 8.25 5.72 -2.41
N ALA A 35 9.55 5.88 -2.70
CA ALA A 35 10.20 7.18 -2.86
C ALA A 35 10.09 7.77 -4.28
N GLY A 36 9.87 6.91 -5.27
CA GLY A 36 9.76 7.29 -6.68
C GLY A 36 8.35 7.71 -7.09
N ASP A 37 8.13 7.65 -8.40
CA ASP A 37 6.81 7.82 -8.95
C ASP A 37 5.94 6.60 -8.61
N LEU A 38 4.67 6.84 -8.29
CA LEU A 38 3.71 5.81 -7.87
C LEU A 38 3.17 4.99 -9.04
N TYR A 39 4.04 4.58 -9.97
CA TYR A 39 3.71 3.67 -11.06
C TYR A 39 4.81 2.63 -11.28
N GLY A 40 4.42 1.45 -11.76
CA GLY A 40 5.36 0.41 -12.14
C GLY A 40 4.78 -0.99 -12.05
N GLU A 41 5.66 -1.98 -11.98
CA GLU A 41 5.32 -3.40 -11.96
C GLU A 41 6.11 -4.12 -10.87
N LEU A 42 5.48 -5.09 -10.21
CA LEU A 42 6.09 -5.93 -9.19
C LEU A 42 5.92 -7.40 -9.57
N PRO A 43 6.99 -8.22 -9.55
CA PRO A 43 6.86 -9.66 -9.75
C PRO A 43 5.92 -10.27 -8.72
N ALA A 44 4.89 -10.98 -9.16
CA ALA A 44 3.81 -11.45 -8.29
C ALA A 44 4.31 -12.43 -7.22
N ARG A 45 5.24 -13.34 -7.57
CA ARG A 45 5.87 -14.27 -6.61
C ARG A 45 6.60 -13.54 -5.48
N ASP A 46 7.39 -12.52 -5.81
CA ASP A 46 8.17 -11.76 -4.84
C ASP A 46 7.26 -10.91 -3.95
N LEU A 47 6.23 -10.30 -4.55
CA LEU A 47 5.21 -9.57 -3.84
C LEU A 47 4.45 -10.46 -2.85
N ALA A 48 3.98 -11.64 -3.29
CA ALA A 48 3.30 -12.60 -2.43
C ALA A 48 4.19 -13.06 -1.26
N ALA A 49 5.47 -13.34 -1.52
CA ALA A 49 6.41 -13.72 -0.47
C ALA A 49 6.59 -12.61 0.59
N ARG A 50 6.67 -11.34 0.16
CA ARG A 50 6.78 -10.18 1.06
C ARG A 50 5.49 -9.95 1.84
N CYS A 51 4.33 -10.05 1.20
CA CYS A 51 3.04 -9.94 1.88
C CYS A 51 2.91 -10.99 2.97
N ARG A 52 3.18 -12.28 2.68
CA ARG A 52 3.10 -13.36 3.68
C ARG A 52 4.00 -13.10 4.89
N ARG A 53 5.23 -12.63 4.68
CA ARG A 53 6.16 -12.28 5.77
C ARG A 53 5.62 -11.14 6.65
N ARG A 54 4.92 -10.17 6.05
CA ARG A 54 4.31 -9.05 6.79
C ARG A 54 3.03 -9.42 7.54
N LEU A 55 2.39 -10.54 7.20
CA LEU A 55 1.19 -11.01 7.90
C LEU A 55 1.50 -11.88 9.13
N TRP A 56 2.76 -12.29 9.34
CA TRP A 56 3.16 -13.03 10.53
C TRP A 56 2.96 -12.23 11.82
N PRO A 57 2.60 -12.89 12.94
CA PRO A 57 2.35 -12.24 14.23
C PRO A 57 3.67 -11.87 14.94
N GLU A 58 4.40 -10.92 14.36
CA GLU A 58 5.67 -10.42 14.88
C GLU A 58 5.57 -8.93 15.21
N VAL A 59 6.31 -8.48 16.24
CA VAL A 59 6.28 -7.07 16.69
C VAL A 59 6.63 -6.08 15.56
N ARG A 60 7.55 -6.44 14.67
CA ARG A 60 7.92 -5.61 13.50
C ARG A 60 6.82 -5.47 12.43
N ASN A 61 5.75 -6.24 12.56
CA ASN A 61 4.58 -6.25 11.68
C ASN A 61 3.34 -5.65 12.36
N LEU A 62 3.53 -4.97 13.50
CA LEU A 62 2.47 -4.14 14.07
C LEU A 62 2.19 -2.95 13.16
N ASP A 63 0.91 -2.71 12.89
CA ASP A 63 0.43 -1.64 12.02
C ASP A 63 -0.45 -0.66 12.83
N PRO A 64 0.19 0.24 13.60
CA PRO A 64 -0.53 1.15 14.48
C PRO A 64 -1.30 2.20 13.69
N ALA A 65 -2.33 2.75 14.32
CA ALA A 65 -3.09 3.87 13.78
C ALA A 65 -2.19 5.11 13.60
N ILE A 66 -2.45 5.87 12.53
CA ILE A 66 -1.92 7.22 12.31
C ILE A 66 -3.08 8.19 12.55
N ALA A 67 -2.93 9.07 13.54
CA ALA A 67 -3.94 10.08 13.83
C ALA A 67 -4.08 11.07 12.66
N PRO A 68 -5.29 11.58 12.39
CA PRO A 68 -5.47 12.67 11.44
C PRO A 68 -4.76 13.94 11.94
N VAL A 69 -4.18 14.70 11.02
CA VAL A 69 -3.55 15.99 11.29
C VAL A 69 -4.40 17.08 10.64
N VAL A 70 -4.74 18.10 11.43
CA VAL A 70 -5.47 19.28 10.96
C VAL A 70 -4.66 20.51 11.35
N GLU A 71 -4.08 21.18 10.34
CA GLU A 71 -3.27 22.38 10.54
C GLU A 71 -3.94 23.58 9.87
N ARG A 72 -4.04 24.67 10.62
CA ARG A 72 -4.57 25.94 10.14
C ARG A 72 -3.68 27.09 10.59
N LEU A 73 -2.81 27.55 9.69
CA LEU A 73 -2.02 28.75 9.90
C LEU A 73 -2.82 30.00 9.48
N PRO A 74 -2.68 31.14 10.19
CA PRO A 74 -3.36 32.38 9.81
C PRO A 74 -2.99 32.81 8.39
N GLY A 75 -3.99 32.99 7.53
CA GLY A 75 -3.79 33.39 6.13
C GLY A 75 -3.52 32.23 5.15
N GLU A 76 -3.44 30.99 5.64
CA GLU A 76 -3.19 29.81 4.81
C GLU A 76 -4.44 28.91 4.65
N PRO A 77 -4.51 28.12 3.56
CA PRO A 77 -5.55 27.12 3.39
C PRO A 77 -5.45 26.05 4.50
N LEU A 78 -6.60 25.50 4.88
CA LEU A 78 -6.69 24.40 5.85
C LEU A 78 -5.97 23.16 5.28
N PHE A 79 -4.97 22.66 6.00
CA PHE A 79 -4.31 21.41 5.67
C PHE A 79 -4.93 20.27 6.46
N PHE A 80 -5.42 19.24 5.76
CA PHE A 80 -6.04 18.06 6.36
C PHE A 80 -5.35 16.79 5.86
N GLN A 81 -4.77 16.03 6.77
CA GLN A 81 -4.27 14.69 6.53
C GLN A 81 -5.17 13.69 7.28
N CYS A 82 -5.86 12.82 6.54
CA CYS A 82 -6.95 12.00 7.08
C CYS A 82 -6.51 10.92 8.10
N GLY A 83 -5.22 10.67 8.27
CA GLY A 83 -4.72 9.56 9.09
C GLY A 83 -5.05 8.18 8.49
N ARG A 84 -4.90 7.14 9.31
CA ARG A 84 -5.13 5.73 8.98
C ARG A 84 -5.50 4.95 10.25
N PRO A 85 -6.52 4.07 10.23
CA PRO A 85 -6.82 3.22 11.39
C PRO A 85 -5.77 2.10 11.57
N GLU A 86 -5.69 1.55 12.78
CA GLU A 86 -4.88 0.37 13.06
C GLU A 86 -5.27 -0.80 12.13
N GLY A 87 -4.28 -1.57 11.68
CA GLY A 87 -4.50 -2.75 10.84
C GLY A 87 -4.78 -2.46 9.36
N TYR A 88 -4.91 -1.21 8.94
CA TYR A 88 -5.17 -0.88 7.54
C TYR A 88 -4.10 -1.42 6.56
N LEU A 89 -2.80 -1.25 6.83
CA LEU A 89 -1.75 -1.82 5.98
C LEU A 89 -1.78 -3.34 6.01
N ARG A 90 -2.16 -3.95 7.14
CA ARG A 90 -2.37 -5.40 7.22
C ARG A 90 -3.49 -5.84 6.29
N ASP A 91 -4.67 -5.21 6.37
CA ASP A 91 -5.82 -5.52 5.53
C ASP A 91 -5.52 -5.34 4.03
N ARG A 92 -4.80 -4.25 3.68
CA ARG A 92 -4.37 -4.01 2.30
C ARG A 92 -3.30 -4.99 1.84
N THR A 93 -2.44 -5.45 2.75
CA THR A 93 -1.46 -6.52 2.47
C THR A 93 -2.16 -7.84 2.18
N GLU A 94 -3.25 -8.17 2.87
CA GLU A 94 -4.06 -9.37 2.59
C GLU A 94 -4.73 -9.29 1.21
N GLN A 95 -5.31 -8.15 0.85
CA GLN A 95 -5.89 -7.92 -0.47
C GLN A 95 -4.83 -8.00 -1.58
N LEU A 96 -3.66 -7.41 -1.35
CA LEU A 96 -2.57 -7.43 -2.31
C LEU A 96 -1.94 -8.83 -2.45
N LEU A 97 -1.92 -9.62 -1.37
CA LEU A 97 -1.53 -11.03 -1.42
C LEU A 97 -2.47 -11.81 -2.34
N ALA A 98 -3.79 -11.62 -2.21
CA ALA A 98 -4.77 -12.31 -3.06
C ALA A 98 -4.56 -11.97 -4.54
N LEU A 99 -4.33 -10.70 -4.88
CA LEU A 99 -3.98 -10.27 -6.24
C LEU A 99 -2.69 -10.95 -6.74
N ALA A 100 -1.64 -10.95 -5.92
CA ALA A 100 -0.36 -11.56 -6.28
C ALA A 100 -0.46 -13.08 -6.46
N GLU A 101 -1.25 -13.77 -5.64
CA GLU A 101 -1.49 -15.21 -5.77
C GLU A 101 -2.25 -15.56 -7.05
N ARG A 102 -3.21 -14.72 -7.47
CA ARG A 102 -3.91 -14.89 -8.74
C ARG A 102 -3.01 -14.68 -9.95
N ALA A 103 -2.11 -13.69 -9.90
CA ALA A 103 -1.13 -13.46 -10.96
C ALA A 103 -0.11 -14.61 -11.11
N GLY A 104 0.14 -15.38 -10.04
CA GLY A 104 1.06 -16.51 -10.05
C GLY A 104 2.48 -16.09 -10.44
N ASP A 105 2.89 -16.41 -11.66
CA ASP A 105 4.23 -16.14 -12.21
C ASP A 105 4.31 -14.81 -12.97
N GLY A 106 3.19 -14.10 -13.09
CA GLY A 106 3.10 -12.80 -13.76
C GLY A 106 3.55 -11.63 -12.88
N VAL A 107 2.96 -10.47 -13.15
CA VAL A 107 3.25 -9.21 -12.47
C VAL A 107 1.96 -8.57 -11.94
N VAL A 108 2.10 -7.77 -10.88
CA VAL A 108 1.09 -6.85 -10.41
C VAL A 108 1.53 -5.44 -10.80
N HIS A 109 0.68 -4.73 -11.56
CA HIS A 109 0.91 -3.35 -11.94
C HIS A 109 0.41 -2.43 -10.83
N TYR A 110 1.04 -1.27 -10.69
CA TYR A 110 0.52 -0.16 -9.90
C TYR A 110 0.64 1.15 -10.68
N SER A 111 -0.37 2.01 -10.59
CA SER A 111 -0.40 3.35 -11.22
C SER A 111 -1.53 4.22 -10.67
#